data_AF-A0A3B9XJT9-F1
#
_entry.id   AF-A0A3B9XJT9-F1
#
_cell.length_a   1.000
_cell.length_b   1.000
_cell.length_c   1.000
_cell.angle_alpha   90.00
_cell.angle_beta   90.00
_cell.angle_gamma   90.00
#
_symmetry.space_group_name_H-M   'P 1'
#
loop_
_entity.id
_entity.type
_entity.pdbx_description
1 polymer ?
#
loop_
_entity_poly.entity_id
_entity_poly.type
_entity_poly.pdbx_seq_one_letter_code
_entity_poly.pdbx_strand_id
1 'polypeptide(L)'
;MTKTFLEILGLNVKLIRSTDLPIDQPKNEGIFQMMEALEANKIVFGAHGRDYVLLEEYRAKNLKFYFQDYQHPVYPQAYGEFLPYMSILDLIFNCGPNSLSILTSGNILKQNIPFE
;
A
#
# COMPACT_ATOMS: atom_id res chain seq x y z
N MET A 1 13.14 8.97 -2.55
CA MET A 1 12.69 8.02 -3.60
C MET A 1 11.17 7.90 -3.66
N THR A 2 10.48 7.49 -2.58
CA THR A 2 9.01 7.33 -2.60
C THR A 2 8.25 8.56 -3.08
N LYS A 3 8.59 9.75 -2.59
CA LYS A 3 7.97 11.02 -3.03
C LYS A 3 8.09 11.23 -4.55
N THR A 4 9.27 10.98 -5.11
CA THR A 4 9.55 11.11 -6.55
C THR A 4 8.68 10.18 -7.38
N PHE A 5 8.48 8.93 -6.95
CA PHE A 5 7.61 8.00 -7.67
C PHE A 5 6.15 8.42 -7.63
N LEU A 6 5.67 8.94 -6.50
CA LEU A 6 4.31 9.48 -6.42
C LEU A 6 4.12 10.65 -7.37
N GLU A 7 5.09 11.57 -7.46
CA GLU A 7 5.07 12.70 -8.40
C GLU A 7 5.04 12.23 -9.85
N ILE A 8 5.91 11.28 -10.23
CA ILE A 8 5.94 10.68 -11.58
C ILE A 8 4.60 10.02 -11.94
N LEU A 9 3.99 9.33 -10.98
CA LEU A 9 2.69 8.67 -11.14
C LEU A 9 1.50 9.63 -11.03
N GLY A 10 1.70 10.92 -10.72
CA GLY A 10 0.62 11.89 -10.52
C GLY A 10 -0.22 11.63 -9.26
N LEU A 11 0.31 10.94 -8.27
CA LEU A 11 -0.37 10.60 -7.02
C LEU A 11 -0.15 11.70 -5.96
N ASN A 12 -1.24 12.35 -5.56
CA ASN A 12 -1.23 13.30 -4.45
C ASN A 12 -1.72 12.64 -3.16
N VAL A 13 -0.79 12.19 -2.33
CA VAL A 13 -1.08 11.56 -1.03
C VAL A 13 -0.21 12.15 0.08
N LYS A 14 -0.78 12.24 1.28
CA LYS A 14 -0.04 12.67 2.48
C LYS A 14 0.94 11.57 2.87
N LEU A 15 2.23 11.88 2.87
CA LEU A 15 3.29 11.02 3.39
C LEU A 15 3.66 11.46 4.80
N ILE A 16 3.61 10.53 5.75
CA ILE A 16 4.00 10.74 7.15
C ILE A 16 4.98 9.63 7.50
N ARG A 17 6.10 9.95 8.16
CA ARG A 17 7.02 8.93 8.65
C ARG A 17 6.58 8.49 10.04
N SER A 18 6.70 7.21 10.34
CA SER A 18 6.46 6.71 11.69
C SER A 18 7.37 7.36 12.72
N THR A 19 8.60 7.75 12.34
CA THR A 19 9.54 8.49 13.19
C THR A 19 9.08 9.90 13.56
N ASP A 20 8.13 10.46 12.82
CA ASP A 20 7.57 11.78 13.09
C ASP A 20 6.34 11.70 14.03
N LEU A 21 5.98 10.50 14.48
CA LEU A 21 4.85 10.23 15.36
C LEU A 21 5.34 9.82 16.76
N PRO A 22 4.55 10.10 17.82
CA PRO A 22 4.90 9.73 19.18
C PRO A 22 4.65 8.23 19.43
N ILE A 23 5.50 7.39 18.83
CA ILE A 23 5.41 5.93 18.90
C ILE A 23 6.60 5.40 19.70
N ASP A 24 6.33 4.77 20.83
CA ASP A 24 7.37 4.26 21.75
C ASP A 24 7.43 2.72 21.80
N GLN A 25 6.49 2.01 21.16
CA GLN A 25 6.38 0.55 21.22
C GLN A 25 6.75 -0.14 19.91
N PRO A 26 7.44 -1.30 19.95
CA PRO A 26 7.71 -2.09 18.76
C PRO A 26 6.49 -2.92 18.29
N LYS A 27 6.48 -3.30 17.01
CA LYS A 27 5.51 -4.22 16.37
C LYS A 27 4.05 -3.72 16.35
N ASN A 28 3.08 -4.58 16.73
CA ASN A 28 1.63 -4.35 16.55
C ASN A 28 1.10 -3.20 17.41
N GLU A 29 1.64 -3.02 18.62
CA GLU A 29 1.28 -1.90 19.50
C GLU A 29 1.63 -0.55 18.88
N GLY A 30 2.73 -0.48 18.13
CA GLY A 30 3.11 0.70 17.36
C GLY A 30 2.14 1.05 16.24
N ILE A 31 1.43 0.07 15.67
CA ILE A 31 0.39 0.32 14.66
C ILE A 31 -0.82 1.01 15.29
N PHE A 32 -1.26 0.55 16.46
CA PHE A 32 -2.38 1.20 17.16
C PHE A 32 -2.02 2.63 17.59
N GLN A 33 -0.82 2.86 18.12
CA GLN A 33 -0.34 4.22 18.44
C GLN A 33 -0.27 5.10 17.19
N MET A 34 0.18 4.55 16.06
CA MET A 34 0.17 5.28 14.78
C MET A 34 -1.26 5.65 14.36
N MET A 35 -2.21 4.72 14.46
CA MET A 35 -3.60 5.00 14.12
C MET A 35 -4.22 6.05 15.05
N GLU A 36 -3.95 5.97 16.35
CA GLU A 36 -4.39 6.95 17.34
C GLU A 36 -3.80 8.35 17.06
N ALA A 37 -2.49 8.45 16.88
CA ALA A 37 -1.80 9.72 16.58
C ALA A 37 -2.26 10.37 15.26
N LEU A 38 -2.79 9.57 14.33
CA LEU A 38 -3.30 10.03 13.04
C LEU A 38 -4.82 10.17 12.99
N GLU A 39 -5.52 9.91 14.11
CA GLU A 39 -6.99 9.84 14.18
C GLU A 39 -7.58 8.92 13.10
N ALA A 40 -6.86 7.84 12.76
CA ALA A 40 -7.22 6.92 11.71
C ALA A 40 -8.07 5.76 12.27
N ASN A 41 -9.10 5.37 11.54
CA ASN A 41 -9.97 4.23 11.88
C ASN A 41 -9.91 3.08 10.86
N LYS A 42 -9.04 3.18 9.86
CA LYS A 42 -8.93 2.27 8.72
C LYS A 42 -7.46 1.97 8.44
N ILE A 43 -7.14 0.70 8.21
CA ILE A 43 -5.80 0.26 7.83
C ILE A 43 -5.87 -0.74 6.66
N VAL A 44 -4.84 -0.71 5.81
CA VAL A 44 -4.65 -1.68 4.74
C VAL A 44 -3.35 -2.43 5.00
N PHE A 45 -3.43 -3.75 4.97
CA PHE A 45 -2.30 -4.68 5.04
C PHE A 45 -2.05 -5.31 3.68
N GLY A 46 -0.84 -5.84 3.45
CA GLY A 46 -0.61 -6.77 2.35
C GLY A 46 -1.26 -8.14 2.64
N ALA A 47 -1.42 -8.98 1.62
CA ALA A 47 -2.07 -10.29 1.72
C ALA A 47 -1.54 -11.15 2.88
N HIS A 48 -0.21 -11.23 3.03
CA HIS A 48 0.48 -11.98 4.10
C HIS A 48 0.26 -11.40 5.51
N GLY A 49 -0.35 -10.22 5.62
CA GLY A 49 -0.82 -9.68 6.89
C GLY A 49 -1.76 -10.65 7.62
N ARG A 50 -2.50 -11.47 6.88
CA ARG A 50 -3.43 -12.47 7.44
C ARG A 50 -2.73 -13.47 8.37
N ASP A 51 -1.43 -13.69 8.18
CA ASP A 51 -0.67 -14.69 8.93
C ASP A 51 -0.25 -14.21 10.33
N TYR A 52 -0.25 -12.89 10.57
CA TYR A 52 0.31 -12.32 11.82
C TYR A 52 -0.54 -11.23 12.47
N VAL A 53 -1.56 -10.68 11.80
CA VAL A 53 -2.42 -9.64 12.36
C VAL A 53 -3.48 -10.28 13.27
N LEU A 54 -3.55 -9.82 14.52
CA LEU A 54 -4.54 -10.24 15.50
C LEU A 54 -5.88 -9.50 15.29
N LEU A 55 -6.72 -10.01 14.39
CA LEU A 55 -7.98 -9.35 13.95
C LEU A 55 -8.92 -8.98 15.10
N GLU A 56 -8.95 -9.80 16.16
CA GLU A 56 -9.79 -9.55 17.33
C GLU A 56 -9.45 -8.24 18.05
N GLU A 57 -8.17 -7.82 18.04
CA GLU A 57 -7.76 -6.54 18.65
C GLU A 57 -8.29 -5.34 17.86
N TYR A 58 -8.36 -5.46 16.52
CA TYR A 58 -8.92 -4.43 15.66
C TYR A 58 -10.43 -4.34 15.83
N ARG A 59 -11.12 -5.49 15.85
CA ARG A 59 -12.57 -5.57 16.09
C ARG A 59 -12.95 -4.99 17.45
N ALA A 60 -12.22 -5.34 18.51
CA ALA A 60 -12.46 -4.83 19.86
C ALA A 60 -12.32 -3.30 19.97
N LYS A 61 -11.48 -2.70 19.12
CA LYS A 61 -11.25 -1.24 19.06
C LYS A 61 -12.12 -0.52 18.01
N ASN A 62 -13.06 -1.20 17.36
CA ASN A 62 -13.84 -0.68 16.23
C ASN A 62 -12.97 -0.13 15.08
N LEU A 63 -11.78 -0.71 14.88
CA LEU A 63 -10.87 -0.35 13.80
C LEU A 63 -11.13 -1.25 12.59
N LYS A 64 -11.19 -0.62 11.43
CA LYS A 64 -11.46 -1.27 10.15
C LYS A 64 -10.17 -1.70 9.49
N PHE A 65 -10.16 -2.87 8.87
CA PHE A 65 -8.99 -3.39 8.19
C PHE A 65 -9.33 -3.97 6.82
N TYR A 66 -8.32 -4.06 5.96
CA TYR A 66 -8.43 -4.72 4.67
C TYR A 66 -7.09 -5.35 4.32
N PHE A 67 -7.10 -6.61 3.88
CA PHE A 67 -5.91 -7.29 3.35
C PHE A 67 -5.92 -7.20 1.83
N GLN A 68 -5.01 -6.39 1.30
CA GLN A 68 -4.82 -6.23 -0.13
C GLN A 68 -4.06 -7.43 -0.70
N ASP A 69 -4.74 -8.17 -1.57
CA ASP A 69 -4.12 -9.15 -2.46
C ASP A 69 -3.79 -8.51 -3.80
N TYR A 70 -2.59 -7.91 -3.86
CA TYR A 70 -2.16 -7.11 -5.00
C TYR A 70 -1.87 -7.99 -6.22
N GLN A 71 -2.59 -7.73 -7.31
CA GLN A 71 -2.37 -8.40 -8.58
C GLN A 71 -1.27 -7.66 -9.34
N HIS A 72 -0.10 -8.29 -9.48
CA HIS A 72 1.01 -7.71 -10.23
C HIS A 72 0.64 -7.57 -11.72
N PRO A 73 0.80 -6.38 -12.32
CA PRO A 73 0.40 -6.16 -13.69
C PRO A 73 1.39 -6.82 -14.66
N VAL A 74 0.88 -7.19 -15.82
CA VAL A 74 1.69 -7.56 -17.00
C VAL A 74 1.75 -6.35 -17.93
N TYR A 75 2.94 -6.03 -18.41
CA TYR A 75 3.18 -4.87 -19.26
C TYR A 75 4.32 -5.13 -20.24
N PRO A 76 4.39 -4.35 -21.35
CA PRO A 76 5.49 -4.47 -22.29
C PRO A 76 6.83 -4.16 -21.60
N GLN A 77 7.79 -5.06 -21.74
CA GLN A 77 9.19 -4.82 -21.36
C GLN A 77 10.04 -4.77 -22.64
N ALA A 78 11.02 -3.85 -22.69
CA ALA A 78 11.77 -3.55 -23.90
C ALA A 78 12.60 -4.71 -24.45
N TYR A 79 12.96 -5.69 -23.61
CA TYR A 79 13.86 -6.78 -23.98
C TYR A 79 13.34 -8.14 -23.50
N GLY A 80 13.21 -9.08 -24.44
CA GLY A 80 12.93 -10.48 -24.14
C GLY A 80 11.49 -10.76 -23.70
N GLU A 81 11.32 -11.88 -23.00
CA GLU A 81 10.04 -12.29 -22.40
C GLU A 81 9.76 -11.51 -21.12
N PHE A 82 8.48 -11.37 -20.78
CA PHE A 82 8.06 -10.65 -19.58
C PHE A 82 8.59 -11.32 -18.31
N LEU A 83 9.26 -10.51 -17.48
CA LEU A 83 9.71 -10.88 -16.14
C LEU A 83 8.73 -10.31 -15.10
N PRO A 84 8.03 -11.16 -14.33
CA PRO A 84 7.09 -10.70 -13.30
C PRO A 84 7.82 -10.17 -12.07
N TYR A 85 7.07 -9.47 -11.19
CA TYR A 85 7.53 -8.98 -9.88
C TYR A 85 8.71 -7.99 -9.91
N MET A 86 8.89 -7.28 -11.03
CA MET A 86 9.90 -6.23 -11.16
C MET A 86 9.53 -4.98 -10.35
N SER A 87 10.54 -4.13 -10.10
CA SER A 87 10.34 -2.87 -9.37
C SER A 87 9.50 -1.87 -10.16
N ILE A 88 8.93 -0.88 -9.48
CA ILE A 88 8.18 0.23 -10.10
C ILE A 88 9.00 1.00 -11.15
N LEU A 89 10.34 1.00 -11.04
CA LEU A 89 11.22 1.62 -12.02
C LEU A 89 11.11 0.94 -13.39
N ASP A 90 11.02 -0.39 -13.40
CA ASP A 90 10.90 -1.15 -14.65
C ASP A 90 9.63 -0.76 -15.39
N LEU A 91 8.50 -0.70 -14.68
CA LEU A 91 7.24 -0.22 -15.24
C LEU A 91 7.34 1.22 -15.75
N ILE A 92 7.89 2.14 -14.95
CA ILE A 92 8.00 3.56 -15.33
C ILE A 92 8.88 3.74 -16.58
N PHE A 93 10.02 3.05 -16.67
CA PHE A 93 10.91 3.18 -17.82
C PHE A 93 10.34 2.54 -19.09
N ASN A 94 9.56 1.47 -18.96
CA ASN A 94 8.93 0.82 -20.13
C ASN A 94 7.62 1.49 -20.58
N CYS A 95 6.83 2.03 -19.65
CA CYS A 95 5.45 2.46 -19.92
C CYS A 95 5.20 3.97 -19.70
N GLY A 96 6.13 4.69 -19.08
CA GLY A 96 6.05 6.14 -18.91
C GLY A 96 4.74 6.60 -18.25
N PRO A 97 4.03 7.62 -18.80
CA PRO A 97 2.78 8.13 -18.23
C PRO A 97 1.65 7.10 -18.06
N ASN A 98 1.67 5.98 -18.80
CA ASN A 98 0.65 4.94 -18.69
C ASN A 98 0.81 4.08 -17.44
N SER A 99 1.93 4.22 -16.72
CA SER A 99 2.30 3.37 -15.58
C SER A 99 1.24 3.32 -14.49
N LEU A 100 0.58 4.44 -14.14
CA LEU A 100 -0.44 4.43 -13.09
C LEU A 100 -1.67 3.58 -13.48
N SER A 101 -2.12 3.70 -14.74
CA SER A 101 -3.25 2.92 -15.24
C SER A 101 -2.94 1.43 -15.22
N ILE A 102 -1.73 1.06 -15.63
CA ILE A 102 -1.24 -0.33 -15.60
C ILE A 102 -1.12 -0.83 -14.17
N LEU A 103 -0.50 -0.06 -13.27
CA LEU A 103 -0.28 -0.42 -11.87
C LEU A 103 -1.57 -0.70 -11.10
N THR A 104 -2.65 0.00 -11.47
CA THR A 104 -3.97 -0.12 -10.84
C THR A 104 -4.90 -1.08 -11.56
N SER A 105 -4.53 -1.56 -12.75
CA SER A 105 -5.33 -2.53 -13.49
C SER A 105 -5.55 -3.81 -12.68
N GLY A 106 -6.79 -4.31 -12.68
CA GLY A 106 -7.17 -5.52 -11.94
C GLY A 106 -7.15 -5.39 -10.41
N ASN A 107 -6.88 -4.20 -9.86
CA ASN A 107 -6.75 -3.98 -8.41
C ASN A 107 -7.82 -3.03 -7.88
N ILE A 108 -8.13 -3.17 -6.58
CA ILE A 108 -9.09 -2.29 -5.90
C ILE A 108 -8.49 -0.89 -5.73
N LEU A 109 -9.25 0.14 -6.13
CA LEU A 109 -8.92 1.54 -5.90
C LEU A 109 -9.35 1.99 -4.50
N LYS A 110 -8.71 3.04 -3.98
CA LYS A 110 -8.93 3.59 -2.64
C LYS A 110 -10.41 3.81 -2.30
N GLN A 111 -11.21 4.27 -3.25
CA GLN A 111 -12.64 4.54 -3.07
C GLN A 111 -13.50 3.28 -2.90
N ASN A 112 -12.99 2.11 -3.34
CA ASN A 112 -13.73 0.86 -3.41
C ASN A 112 -13.23 -0.19 -2.41
N ILE A 113 -12.39 0.20 -1.44
CA ILE A 113 -11.84 -0.74 -0.46
C ILE A 113 -12.97 -1.30 0.42
N PRO A 114 -13.21 -2.62 0.41
CA PRO A 114 -14.23 -3.26 1.23
C PRO A 114 -13.64 -3.54 2.62
N PHE A 115 -13.58 -2.51 3.44
CA PHE A 115 -13.12 -2.66 4.82
C PHE A 115 -14.04 -3.59 5.61
N GLU A 116 -13.42 -4.51 6.37
CA GLU A 116 -14.06 -5.34 7.40
C GLU A 116 -14.27 -4.54 8.70
#